data_AF-A0AAW8DU55-F1
#
_entry.id   AF-A0AAW8DU55-F1
#
_cell.length_a   1.000
_cell.length_b   1.000
_cell.length_c   1.000
_cell.angle_alpha   90.00
_cell.angle_beta   90.00
_cell.angle_gamma   90.00
#
_symmetry.space_group_name_H-M   'P 1'
#
loop_
_entity.id
_entity.type
_entity.pdbx_description
1 polymer ?
#
loop_
_entity_poly.entity_id
_entity_poly.type
_entity_poly.pdbx_seq_one_letter_code
_entity_poly.pdbx_strand_id
1 'polypeptide(L)'
;MPSDSVSILLAQFFYIEQGSEVDMDMADVSSLQAHVFSYDFILPIPLDGMIHRRLSVIGVFRSLPSGRVDRWVMDANGKPRADKDLAAEVLIEFRRICGTSGQTMPLEVEMSQVLASARAAASIVAAFLAGHPRAPETREGRSRRSGAIRTRWAWGELPAR
;
A
#
# COMPACT_ATOMS: atom_id res chain seq x y z
N MET A 1 6.63 -18.44 -36.35
CA MET A 1 7.11 -17.43 -35.39
C MET A 1 5.88 -16.80 -34.74
N PRO A 2 5.59 -17.10 -33.47
CA PRO A 2 4.40 -16.58 -32.80
C PRO A 2 4.73 -15.26 -32.08
N SER A 3 4.04 -14.21 -32.49
CA SER A 3 3.73 -13.04 -31.65
C SER A 3 2.36 -13.28 -31.03
N ASP A 4 2.12 -12.63 -29.90
CA ASP A 4 0.83 -12.44 -29.22
C ASP A 4 0.61 -13.34 -28.00
N SER A 5 1.47 -13.11 -27.00
CA SER A 5 1.04 -12.53 -25.72
C SER A 5 -0.36 -12.88 -25.21
N VAL A 6 -0.44 -14.04 -24.53
CA VAL A 6 -0.91 -14.15 -23.14
C VAL A 6 -1.87 -13.04 -22.69
N SER A 7 -3.12 -13.08 -23.16
CA SER A 7 -4.23 -12.25 -22.65
C SER A 7 -5.39 -13.10 -22.11
N ILE A 8 -5.17 -14.40 -21.91
CA ILE A 8 -6.20 -15.34 -21.46
C ILE A 8 -5.65 -16.03 -20.24
N LEU A 9 -5.69 -15.41 -19.06
CA LEU A 9 -5.55 -16.09 -17.76
C LEU A 9 -5.92 -15.20 -16.55
N LEU A 10 -6.96 -14.36 -16.67
CA LEU A 10 -7.60 -13.72 -15.51
C LEU A 10 -9.14 -13.73 -15.63
N ALA A 11 -9.70 -14.82 -16.14
CA ALA A 11 -11.13 -15.06 -16.20
C ALA A 11 -11.51 -16.38 -15.49
N GLN A 12 -10.95 -16.64 -14.30
CA GLN A 12 -11.10 -17.95 -13.66
C GLN A 12 -11.41 -17.94 -12.16
N PHE A 13 -12.16 -16.95 -11.65
CA PHE A 13 -12.65 -17.03 -10.26
C PHE A 13 -14.09 -16.54 -9.98
N PHE A 14 -14.92 -16.29 -10.98
CA PHE A 14 -16.35 -16.07 -10.74
C PHE A 14 -17.21 -16.91 -11.68
N TYR A 15 -17.29 -18.20 -11.36
CA TYR A 15 -18.41 -19.05 -11.75
C TYR A 15 -19.07 -19.52 -10.46
N ILE A 16 -19.98 -18.70 -9.92
CA ILE A 16 -21.03 -19.18 -9.02
C ILE A 16 -22.32 -18.95 -9.78
N GLU A 17 -23.00 -20.05 -10.05
CA GLU A 17 -24.26 -20.10 -10.78
C GLU A 17 -25.36 -19.28 -10.10
N GLN A 18 -25.93 -18.39 -10.91
CA GLN A 18 -27.35 -18.19 -11.19
C GLN A 18 -28.32 -17.89 -10.03
N GLY A 19 -28.94 -16.71 -10.12
CA GLY A 19 -30.29 -16.53 -9.60
C GLY A 19 -30.66 -15.15 -9.05
N SER A 20 -30.21 -14.04 -9.62
CA SER A 20 -30.97 -12.79 -9.54
C SER A 20 -30.50 -11.82 -10.62
N GLU A 21 -31.41 -11.48 -11.52
CA GLU A 21 -31.31 -10.34 -12.42
C GLU A 21 -31.20 -9.08 -11.56
N VAL A 22 -29.98 -8.57 -11.40
CA VAL A 22 -29.75 -7.24 -10.84
C VAL A 22 -29.32 -6.41 -12.03
N ASP A 23 -30.19 -5.49 -12.44
CA ASP A 23 -29.89 -4.38 -13.33
C ASP A 23 -28.73 -3.59 -12.69
N MET A 24 -27.51 -3.99 -13.01
CA MET A 24 -26.30 -3.37 -12.50
C MET A 24 -25.88 -2.35 -13.54
N ASP A 25 -26.22 -1.09 -13.24
CA ASP A 25 -25.93 0.09 -14.05
C ASP A 25 -24.52 0.00 -14.66
N MET A 26 -24.45 -0.01 -15.99
CA MET A 26 -23.21 -0.04 -16.79
C MET A 26 -22.28 1.15 -16.52
N ALA A 27 -22.73 2.15 -15.73
CA ALA A 27 -21.92 3.25 -15.24
C ALA A 27 -20.94 2.86 -14.11
N ASP A 28 -21.17 1.77 -13.38
CA ASP A 28 -20.31 1.37 -12.24
C ASP A 28 -19.10 0.51 -12.68
N VAL A 29 -19.15 -0.08 -13.87
CA VAL A 29 -18.02 -0.89 -14.39
C VAL A 29 -16.82 -0.01 -14.77
N SER A 30 -17.05 1.29 -15.02
CA SER A 30 -15.98 2.26 -15.33
C SER A 30 -15.24 2.78 -14.09
N SER A 31 -15.72 2.49 -12.87
CA SER A 31 -15.08 2.87 -11.60
C SER A 31 -14.00 1.87 -11.13
N LEU A 32 -13.85 0.75 -11.85
CA LEU A 32 -12.91 -0.34 -11.56
C LEU A 32 -11.49 -0.13 -12.14
N GLN A 33 -11.13 1.08 -12.56
CA GLN A 33 -9.71 1.43 -12.55
C GLN A 33 -9.29 1.53 -11.08
N ALA A 34 -8.85 0.41 -10.51
CA ALA A 34 -8.14 0.41 -9.24
C ALA A 34 -6.94 1.36 -9.40
N HIS A 35 -7.09 2.59 -8.94
CA HIS A 35 -6.02 3.58 -8.98
C HIS A 35 -4.86 3.00 -8.17
N VAL A 36 -3.73 2.73 -8.82
CA VAL A 36 -2.53 2.25 -8.15
C VAL A 36 -1.68 3.45 -7.73
N PHE A 37 -1.08 3.39 -6.56
CA PHE A 37 -0.06 4.35 -6.15
C PHE A 37 1.18 3.63 -5.63
N SER A 38 2.28 4.38 -5.52
CA SER A 38 3.54 3.86 -5.02
C SER A 38 4.04 4.72 -3.88
N TYR A 39 4.65 4.10 -2.87
CA TYR A 39 5.20 4.80 -1.71
C TYR A 39 6.52 4.16 -1.29
N ASP A 40 7.54 4.98 -1.05
CA ASP A 40 8.83 4.54 -0.56
C ASP A 40 8.81 4.39 0.96
N PHE A 41 9.28 3.25 1.45
CA PHE A 41 9.36 3.01 2.89
C PHE A 41 10.43 1.97 3.24
N ILE A 42 10.66 1.81 4.53
CA ILE A 42 11.58 0.81 5.06
C ILE A 42 10.80 -0.43 5.46
N LEU A 43 11.06 -1.54 4.77
CA LEU A 43 10.48 -2.85 5.07
C LEU A 43 11.40 -3.63 6.03
N PRO A 44 10.93 -4.01 7.23
CA PRO A 44 11.66 -4.89 8.12
C PRO A 44 11.44 -6.36 7.71
N ILE A 45 12.42 -6.97 7.05
CA ILE A 45 12.38 -8.37 6.62
C ILE A 45 12.90 -9.26 7.76
N PRO A 46 12.14 -10.26 8.22
CA PRO A 46 12.62 -11.21 9.22
C PRO A 46 13.77 -12.05 8.63
N LEU A 47 14.91 -12.11 9.32
CA LEU A 47 16.03 -13.00 8.96
C LEU A 47 16.05 -14.26 9.82
N ASP A 48 15.74 -14.14 11.11
CA ASP A 48 15.71 -15.24 12.08
C ASP A 48 14.96 -14.82 13.35
N GLY A 49 13.63 -14.73 13.28
CA GLY A 49 12.70 -14.45 14.39
C GLY A 49 12.80 -13.04 15.02
N MET A 50 13.95 -12.71 15.60
CA MET A 50 14.22 -11.46 16.32
C MET A 50 14.98 -10.44 15.47
N ILE A 51 15.85 -10.89 14.57
CA ILE A 51 16.67 -10.00 13.74
C ILE A 51 15.89 -9.63 12.48
N HIS A 52 15.75 -8.32 12.26
CA HIS A 52 15.11 -7.76 11.08
C HIS A 52 16.13 -7.01 10.24
N ARG A 53 16.28 -7.41 8.97
CA ARG A 53 16.98 -6.59 7.99
C ARG A 53 16.05 -5.48 7.53
N ARG A 54 16.52 -4.24 7.55
CA ARG A 54 15.77 -3.10 7.02
C ARG A 54 16.14 -2.88 5.56
N LEU A 55 15.17 -2.97 4.67
CA LEU A 55 15.34 -2.76 3.24
C LEU A 55 14.53 -1.54 2.81
N SER A 56 15.14 -0.60 2.09
CA SER A 56 14.38 0.46 1.41
C SER A 56 13.72 -0.13 0.18
N VAL A 57 12.40 -0.01 0.11
CA VAL A 57 11.57 -0.55 -0.97
C VAL A 57 10.55 0.49 -1.40
N ILE A 58 10.01 0.29 -2.60
CA ILE A 58 8.81 0.96 -3.07
C ILE A 58 7.68 -0.06 -3.00
N GLY A 59 6.67 0.20 -2.18
CA GLY A 59 5.43 -0.58 -2.18
C GLY A 59 4.52 -0.07 -3.28
N VAL A 60 3.95 -0.98 -4.06
CA VAL A 60 2.92 -0.68 -5.06
C VAL A 60 1.58 -1.12 -4.48
N PHE A 61 0.65 -0.18 -4.35
CA PHE A 61 -0.60 -0.38 -3.64
C PHE A 61 -1.80 -0.11 -4.52
N ARG A 62 -2.87 -0.89 -4.36
CA ARG A 62 -4.18 -0.47 -4.84
C ARG A 62 -4.73 0.61 -3.93
N SER A 63 -5.30 1.65 -4.51
CA SER A 63 -6.00 2.69 -3.76
C SER A 63 -7.38 2.21 -3.34
N LEU A 64 -7.81 2.66 -2.17
CA LEU A 64 -9.19 2.61 -1.74
C LEU A 64 -9.88 3.95 -1.99
N PRO A 65 -11.20 4.02 -2.18
CA PRO A 65 -11.91 5.29 -2.11
C PRO A 65 -11.69 5.94 -0.74
N SER A 66 -11.37 7.24 -0.69
CA SER A 66 -10.94 7.91 0.57
C SER A 66 -11.98 7.78 1.70
N GLY A 67 -13.28 7.74 1.38
CA GLY A 67 -14.35 7.52 2.37
C GLY A 67 -14.53 6.08 2.84
N ARG A 68 -13.73 5.12 2.34
CA ARG A 68 -13.79 3.69 2.71
C ARG A 68 -12.62 3.25 3.59
N VAL A 69 -11.57 4.05 3.76
CA VAL A 69 -10.37 3.67 4.54
C VAL A 69 -10.72 3.37 5.99
N ASP A 70 -11.54 4.21 6.64
CA ASP A 70 -11.94 3.99 8.05
C ASP A 70 -12.74 2.71 8.24
N ARG A 71 -13.59 2.36 7.28
CA ARG A 71 -14.34 1.08 7.31
C ARG A 71 -13.43 -0.10 6.99
N TRP A 72 -12.45 0.10 6.12
CA TRP A 72 -11.54 -0.95 5.70
C TRP A 72 -10.64 -1.44 6.84
N VAL A 73 -10.25 -0.56 7.78
CA VAL A 73 -9.44 -0.94 8.95
C VAL A 73 -10.26 -1.64 10.06
N MET A 74 -11.58 -1.61 9.99
CA MET A 74 -12.49 -2.23 10.95
C MET A 74 -13.14 -3.49 10.37
N ASP A 75 -13.38 -4.49 11.23
CA ASP A 75 -14.16 -5.68 10.87
C ASP A 75 -15.67 -5.38 10.96
N ALA A 76 -16.51 -6.33 10.57
CA ALA A 76 -17.96 -6.20 10.61
C ALA A 76 -18.53 -6.01 12.04
N ASN A 77 -17.73 -6.31 13.07
CA ASN A 77 -18.09 -6.14 14.48
C ASN A 77 -17.57 -4.82 15.05
N GLY A 78 -16.94 -3.97 14.23
CA GLY A 78 -16.34 -2.71 14.65
C GLY A 78 -15.00 -2.85 15.39
N LYS A 79 -14.33 -4.01 15.30
CA LYS A 79 -13.00 -4.23 15.88
C LYS A 79 -11.90 -3.95 14.86
N PRO A 80 -10.71 -3.51 15.28
CA PRO A 80 -9.56 -3.38 14.37
C PRO A 80 -9.22 -4.73 13.71
N ARG A 81 -9.02 -4.70 12.39
CA ARG A 81 -8.54 -5.87 11.63
C ARG A 81 -7.05 -6.07 11.83
N ALA A 82 -6.55 -7.28 11.58
CA ALA A 82 -5.12 -7.56 11.68
C ALA A 82 -4.36 -6.95 10.50
N ASP A 83 -3.19 -6.37 10.77
CA ASP A 83 -2.36 -5.70 9.76
C ASP A 83 -2.00 -6.62 8.58
N LYS A 84 -1.83 -7.92 8.83
CA LYS A 84 -1.54 -8.91 7.78
C LYS A 84 -2.66 -8.99 6.74
N ASP A 85 -3.92 -8.92 7.19
CA ASP A 85 -5.10 -9.07 6.34
C ASP A 85 -5.30 -7.77 5.55
N LEU A 86 -5.11 -6.64 6.22
CA LEU A 86 -5.11 -5.32 5.59
C LEU A 86 -4.02 -5.22 4.51
N ALA A 87 -2.77 -5.52 4.87
CA ALA A 87 -1.64 -5.47 3.94
C ALA A 87 -1.84 -6.39 2.72
N ALA A 88 -2.36 -7.61 2.92
CA ALA A 88 -2.65 -8.54 1.83
C ALA A 88 -3.69 -8.00 0.84
N GLU A 89 -4.64 -7.18 1.29
CA GLU A 89 -5.67 -6.62 0.41
C GLU A 89 -5.15 -5.49 -0.46
N VAL A 90 -4.26 -4.64 0.08
CA VAL A 90 -3.85 -3.39 -0.58
C VAL A 90 -2.50 -3.46 -1.28
N LEU A 91 -1.60 -4.34 -0.85
CA LEU A 91 -0.28 -4.48 -1.43
C LEU A 91 -0.33 -5.35 -2.69
N ILE A 92 0.20 -4.82 -3.80
CA ILE A 92 0.29 -5.54 -5.09
C ILE A 92 1.67 -6.18 -5.21
N GLU A 93 2.73 -5.40 -5.05
CA GLU A 93 4.10 -5.86 -5.19
C GLU A 93 5.10 -4.95 -4.46
N PHE A 94 6.32 -5.47 -4.27
CA PHE A 94 7.47 -4.66 -3.88
C PHE A 94 8.37 -4.41 -5.08
N ARG A 95 8.95 -3.21 -5.11
CA ARG A 95 10.03 -2.85 -6.03
C ARG A 95 11.24 -2.39 -5.26
N ARG A 96 12.42 -2.68 -5.81
CA ARG A 96 13.70 -2.12 -5.35
C ARG A 96 14.17 -1.03 -6.30
N ILE A 97 14.84 -0.02 -5.77
CA ILE A 97 15.53 0.99 -6.58
C ILE A 97 16.86 0.38 -7.05
N CYS A 98 17.08 0.37 -8.35
CA CYS A 98 18.26 -0.18 -9.01
C CYS A 98 19.15 0.96 -9.52
N GLY A 99 20.38 1.03 -9.01
CA GLY A 99 21.39 2.00 -9.45
C GLY A 99 21.06 3.45 -9.10
N THR A 100 21.82 4.37 -9.68
CA THR A 100 21.69 5.83 -9.47
C THR A 100 20.68 6.49 -10.41
N SER A 101 20.17 5.76 -11.41
CA SER A 101 19.25 6.27 -12.42
C SER A 101 17.79 6.32 -11.98
N GLY A 102 17.47 5.83 -10.77
CA GLY A 102 16.10 5.77 -10.26
C GLY A 102 15.24 4.68 -10.93
N GLN A 103 15.84 3.80 -11.74
CA GLN A 103 15.13 2.64 -12.28
C GLN A 103 14.68 1.74 -11.13
N THR A 104 13.50 1.14 -11.25
CA THR A 104 12.96 0.23 -10.25
C THR A 104 12.74 -1.15 -10.86
N MET A 105 13.03 -2.21 -10.12
CA MET A 105 12.75 -3.58 -10.54
C MET A 105 11.89 -4.29 -9.48
N PRO A 106 11.06 -5.28 -9.86
CA PRO A 106 10.39 -6.14 -8.91
C PRO A 106 11.39 -6.71 -7.89
N LEU A 107 10.98 -6.70 -6.63
CA LEU A 107 11.72 -7.32 -5.55
C LEU A 107 11.17 -8.74 -5.36
N GLU A 108 11.98 -9.73 -5.75
CA GLU A 108 11.69 -11.15 -5.54
C GLU A 108 11.74 -11.50 -4.05
N VAL A 109 10.61 -11.38 -3.38
CA VAL A 109 10.41 -11.79 -1.99
C VAL A 109 9.07 -12.49 -1.88
N GLU A 110 9.04 -13.58 -1.11
CA GLU A 110 7.83 -14.35 -0.88
C GLU A 110 6.89 -13.56 0.06
N MET A 111 5.73 -13.17 -0.48
CA MET A 111 4.83 -12.23 0.20
C MET A 111 4.27 -12.82 1.50
N SER A 112 4.00 -14.13 1.56
CA SER A 112 3.45 -14.73 2.77
C SER A 112 4.44 -14.73 3.94
N GLN A 113 5.74 -14.89 3.68
CA GLN A 113 6.81 -14.74 4.68
C GLN A 113 6.90 -13.31 5.20
N VAL A 114 6.74 -12.31 4.34
CA VAL A 114 6.73 -10.90 4.77
C VAL A 114 5.50 -10.63 5.62
N LEU A 115 4.32 -11.04 5.17
CA LEU A 115 3.06 -10.80 5.86
C LEU A 115 2.93 -11.61 7.17
N ALA A 116 3.65 -12.72 7.31
CA ALA A 116 3.75 -13.47 8.56
C ALA A 116 4.45 -12.65 9.67
N SER A 117 5.31 -11.70 9.32
CA SER A 117 5.90 -10.76 10.29
C SER A 117 4.91 -9.64 10.60
N ALA A 118 4.39 -9.63 11.83
CA ALA A 118 3.51 -8.56 12.32
C ALA A 118 4.13 -7.16 12.12
N ARG A 119 5.46 -7.03 12.30
CA ARG A 119 6.16 -5.76 12.12
C ARG A 119 6.23 -5.32 10.67
N ALA A 120 6.44 -6.27 9.75
CA ALA A 120 6.46 -5.98 8.32
C ALA A 120 5.05 -5.61 7.83
N ALA A 121 4.03 -6.38 8.20
CA ALA A 121 2.63 -6.09 7.91
C ALA A 121 2.21 -4.69 8.40
N ALA A 122 2.50 -4.35 9.65
CA ALA A 122 2.23 -3.02 10.20
C ALA A 122 2.95 -1.89 9.43
N SER A 123 4.18 -2.14 8.98
CA SER A 123 4.95 -1.16 8.19
C SER A 123 4.32 -0.94 6.81
N ILE A 124 3.79 -2.00 6.19
CA ILE A 124 3.08 -1.94 4.89
C ILE A 124 1.77 -1.15 5.05
N VAL A 125 0.98 -1.43 6.08
CA VAL A 125 -0.27 -0.70 6.36
C VAL A 125 0.00 0.78 6.65
N ALA A 126 1.04 1.08 7.45
CA ALA A 126 1.44 2.45 7.71
C ALA A 126 1.88 3.19 6.43
N ALA A 127 2.65 2.53 5.56
CA ALA A 127 3.06 3.07 4.27
C ALA A 127 1.86 3.34 3.35
N PHE A 128 0.91 2.39 3.30
CA PHE A 128 -0.35 2.58 2.58
C PHE A 128 -1.09 3.82 3.08
N LEU A 129 -1.37 3.93 4.38
CA LEU A 129 -2.11 5.06 4.96
C LEU A 129 -1.37 6.41 4.81
N ALA A 130 -0.04 6.39 4.79
CA ALA A 130 0.77 7.59 4.59
C ALA A 130 0.75 8.06 3.13
N GLY A 131 0.80 7.13 2.18
CA GLY A 131 0.81 7.43 0.74
C GLY A 131 -0.57 7.53 0.10
N HIS A 132 -1.63 7.09 0.79
CA HIS A 132 -2.98 7.03 0.25
C HIS A 132 -3.52 8.43 -0.09
N PRO A 133 -4.04 8.66 -1.32
CA PRO A 133 -4.63 9.93 -1.70
C PRO A 133 -5.83 10.31 -0.82
N ARG A 134 -5.63 11.32 0.03
CA ARG A 134 -6.73 11.89 0.81
C ARG A 134 -7.63 12.70 -0.10
N ALA A 135 -8.94 12.64 0.15
CA ALA A 135 -9.86 13.59 -0.47
C ALA A 135 -9.36 15.01 -0.18
N PRO A 136 -9.48 15.96 -1.13
CA PRO A 136 -9.20 17.34 -0.82
C PRO A 136 -10.12 17.73 0.33
N GLU A 137 -9.56 18.02 1.50
CA GLU A 137 -10.31 18.71 2.54
C GLU A 137 -10.88 19.95 1.85
N THR A 138 -12.21 20.06 1.80
CA THR A 138 -12.86 21.31 1.43
C THR A 138 -12.41 22.32 2.47
N ARG A 139 -11.30 23.02 2.19
CA ARG A 139 -10.75 24.09 3.00
C ARG A 139 -11.66 25.30 2.84
N GLU A 140 -12.84 25.19 3.41
CA GLU A 140 -13.64 26.36 3.72
C GLU A 140 -13.10 26.95 5.03
N GLY A 141 -12.29 28.01 4.87
CA GLY A 141 -12.07 29.00 5.91
C GLY A 141 -11.05 28.69 7.01
N ARG A 142 -9.76 28.76 6.71
CA ARG A 142 -8.85 29.54 7.58
C ARG A 142 -7.64 30.10 6.83
N SER A 143 -7.79 31.35 6.44
CA SER A 143 -6.75 32.23 5.92
C SER A 143 -5.56 32.33 6.89
N ARG A 144 -4.36 32.17 6.30
CA ARG A 144 -3.06 32.73 6.66
C ARG A 144 -2.67 32.79 8.14
N ARG A 145 -1.68 31.98 8.51
CA ARG A 145 -0.46 32.50 9.14
C ARG A 145 0.74 31.60 8.82
N SER A 146 1.70 32.19 8.12
CA SER A 146 3.06 31.67 7.92
C SER A 146 3.71 31.33 9.26
N GLY A 147 4.40 30.19 9.29
CA GLY A 147 5.27 29.80 10.38
C GLY A 147 6.14 28.65 9.91
N ALA A 148 7.31 28.98 9.38
CA ALA A 148 8.31 28.03 8.93
C ALA A 148 8.70 27.08 10.08
N ILE A 149 8.44 25.78 9.91
CA ILE A 149 9.04 24.75 10.75
C ILE A 149 10.21 24.15 9.96
N ARG A 150 11.41 24.69 10.22
CA ARG A 150 12.67 24.02 9.89
C ARG A 150 12.87 22.88 10.89
N THR A 151 12.62 21.64 10.52
CA THR A 151 13.14 20.48 11.25
C THR A 151 14.55 20.17 10.74
N ARG A 152 15.55 20.79 11.40
CA ARG A 152 16.96 20.41 11.27
C ARG A 152 17.21 19.23 12.21
N TRP A 153 17.24 18.02 11.67
CA TRP A 153 17.76 16.85 12.38
C TRP A 153 19.28 17.02 12.51
N ALA A 154 19.74 17.45 13.69
CA ALA A 154 21.16 17.52 14.02
C ALA A 154 21.57 16.21 14.71
N TRP A 155 22.44 15.44 14.05
CA TRP A 155 23.26 14.41 14.67
C TRP A 155 24.68 14.98 14.84
N GLY A 156 25.31 14.72 15.99
CA GLY A 156 26.68 15.12 16.37
C GLY A 156 26.68 16.40 17.23
N GLU A 157 27.35 16.50 18.38
CA GLU A 157 28.51 15.79 18.93
C GLU A 157 28.42 15.82 20.47
N LEU A 158 28.79 14.72 21.15
CA LEU A 158 29.02 14.72 22.60
C LEU A 158 30.46 15.20 22.86
N PRO A 159 30.69 16.20 23.74
CA PRO A 159 32.05 16.55 24.13
C PRO A 159 32.61 15.50 25.09
N ALA A 160 33.78 14.98 24.73
CA ALA A 160 34.63 14.21 25.63
C ALA A 160 35.06 15.09 26.82
N ARG A 161 35.01 14.52 28.03
CA ARG A 161 35.86 14.91 29.16
C ARG A 161 36.30 13.66 29.90
#